data_AF-A0A0A0EKD9-F1
#
_entry.id   AF-A0A0A0EKD9-F1
#
_cell.length_a   1.000
_cell.length_b   1.000
_cell.length_c   1.000
_cell.angle_alpha   90.00
_cell.angle_beta   90.00
_cell.angle_gamma   90.00
#
_symmetry.space_group_name_H-M   'P 1'
#
loop_
_entity.id
_entity.type
_entity.pdbx_description
1 polymer ?
#
loop_
_entity_poly.entity_id
_entity_poly.type
_entity_poly.pdbx_seq_one_letter_code
_entity_poly.pdbx_strand_id
1 'polypeptide(L)' 'MDTYSILREFADSWMLLALFSFFIAVIIWVFRPGSRKTYQDTASIPFRNETKPAADAAQVAKEA' A
#
# COMPACT_ATOMS: atom_id res chain seq x y z
N MET A 1 -22.71 39.89 10.41
CA MET A 1 -21.45 39.39 9.81
C MET A 1 -21.44 39.80 8.36
N ASP A 2 -20.49 40.64 7.97
CA ASP A 2 -20.41 41.17 6.61
C ASP A 2 -19.74 40.16 5.66
N THR A 3 -20.08 40.20 4.37
CA THR A 3 -19.60 39.26 3.34
C THR A 3 -18.07 39.12 3.31
N TYR A 4 -17.35 40.21 3.57
CA TYR A 4 -15.89 40.20 3.65
C TYR A 4 -15.36 39.31 4.78
N SER A 5 -16.01 39.33 5.95
CA SER A 5 -15.59 38.52 7.10
C SER A 5 -15.75 37.03 6.82
N ILE A 6 -16.83 36.64 6.13
CA ILE A 6 -17.06 35.24 5.72
C ILE A 6 -15.99 34.77 4.74
N LEU A 7 -15.68 35.58 3.72
CA LEU A 7 -14.67 35.24 2.72
C LEU A 7 -13.26 35.15 3.36
N ARG A 8 -12.96 36.02 4.32
CA ARG A 8 -11.69 36.05 5.04
C ARG A 8 -11.48 34.79 5.89
N GLU A 9 -12.47 34.38 6.68
CA GLU A 9 -12.37 33.17 7.50
C GLU A 9 -12.20 31.91 6.64
N PHE A 10 -12.89 31.85 5.50
CA PHE A 10 -12.70 30.77 4.52
C PHE A 10 -11.26 30.78 3.96
N ALA A 11 -10.75 31.95 3.57
CA ALA A 11 -9.40 32.12 3.04
C ALA A 11 -8.31 31.70 4.06
N ASP A 12 -8.49 32.02 5.34
CA ASP A 12 -7.54 31.67 6.40
C ASP A 12 -7.46 30.15 6.65
N SER A 13 -8.52 29.40 6.37
CA SER A 13 -8.58 27.95 6.63
C SER A 13 -7.81 27.07 5.64
N TRP A 14 -7.33 27.62 4.52
CA TRP A 14 -6.74 26.84 3.41
C TRP A 14 -5.51 26.03 3.78
N MET A 15 -4.58 26.60 4.56
CA MET A 15 -3.39 25.88 4.99
C MET A 15 -3.75 24.72 5.93
N LEU A 16 -4.73 24.93 6.82
CA LEU A 16 -5.23 23.90 7.74
C LEU A 16 -5.90 22.76 6.96
N LEU A 17 -6.74 23.09 5.97
CA LEU A 17 -7.35 22.10 5.07
C LEU A 17 -6.32 21.31 4.26
N ALA A 18 -5.24 21.97 3.79
CA ALA A 18 -4.17 21.30 3.06
C ALA A 18 -3.46 20.25 3.93
N LEU A 19 -3.07 20.62 5.16
CA LEU A 19 -2.44 19.70 6.11
C LEU A 19 -3.36 18.55 6.51
N PHE A 20 -4.64 18.85 6.76
CA PHE A 20 -5.64 17.83 7.07
C PHE A 20 -5.85 16.83 5.91
N SER A 21 -5.95 17.34 4.68
CA SER A 21 -6.09 16.50 3.48
C SER A 21 -4.84 15.64 3.23
N PHE A 22 -3.65 16.22 3.42
CA PHE A 22 -2.38 15.50 3.33
C PHE A 22 -2.32 14.36 4.36
N PHE A 23 -2.73 14.63 5.60
CA PHE A 23 -2.77 13.61 6.65
C PHE A 23 -3.68 12.43 6.27
N ILE A 24 -4.89 12.71 5.78
CA ILE A 24 -5.80 11.65 5.29
C ILE A 24 -5.17 10.89 4.11
N ALA A 25 -4.51 11.58 3.18
CA ALA A 25 -3.84 10.94 2.06
C ALA A 25 -2.76 9.95 2.54
N VAL A 26 -1.97 10.32 3.55
CA VAL A 26 -0.97 9.42 4.16
C VAL A 26 -1.64 8.22 4.83
N ILE A 27 -2.73 8.42 5.58
CA ILE A 27 -3.50 7.33 6.18
C ILE A 27 -3.94 6.33 5.09
N ILE A 28 -4.58 6.82 4.03
CA ILE A 28 -5.05 5.98 2.92
C ILE A 28 -3.88 5.25 2.25
N TRP A 29 -2.75 5.93 2.07
CA TRP A 29 -1.56 5.34 1.47
C TRP A 29 -0.97 4.21 2.32
N VAL A 30 -0.90 4.37 3.64
CA VAL A 30 -0.44 3.32 4.57
C VAL A 30 -1.39 2.11 4.56
N PHE A 31 -2.70 2.35 4.51
CA PHE A 31 -3.69 1.28 4.46
C PHE A 31 -3.82 0.63 3.08
N ARG A 32 -3.16 1.15 2.03
CA ARG A 32 -3.18 0.55 0.68
C ARG A 32 -2.60 -0.87 0.74
N PRO A 33 -3.40 -1.93 0.53
CA PRO A 33 -2.95 -3.31 0.66
C PRO A 33 -2.17 -3.72 -0.61
N GLY A 34 -0.92 -3.27 -0.73
CA GLY A 34 -0.07 -3.57 -1.89
C GLY A 34 1.00 -4.63 -1.63
N SER A 35 1.60 -4.64 -0.44
CA SER A 35 2.84 -5.40 -0.21
C SER A 35 2.63 -6.83 0.27
N ARG A 36 1.39 -7.26 0.53
CA ARG A 36 1.10 -8.59 1.10
C ARG A 36 1.56 -9.73 0.20
N LYS A 37 1.47 -9.60 -1.13
CA LYS A 37 1.89 -10.69 -2.05
C LYS A 37 3.39 -10.95 -2.02
N THR A 38 4.22 -9.91 -2.02
CA THR A 38 5.69 -10.07 -2.02
C THR A 38 6.20 -10.64 -0.70
N TYR A 39 5.62 -10.23 0.44
CA TYR A 39 5.97 -10.78 1.74
C TYR A 39 5.48 -12.23 1.91
N GLN A 40 4.31 -12.58 1.39
CA GLN A 40 3.82 -13.97 1.40
C GLN A 40 4.71 -14.90 0.58
N ASP A 41 5.13 -14.48 -0.61
CA ASP A 41 6.00 -15.30 -1.47
C ASP A 41 7.36 -15.57 -0.78
N THR A 42 7.96 -14.54 -0.19
CA THR A 42 9.24 -14.67 0.56
C THR A 42 9.07 -15.54 1.81
N ALA A 43 8.00 -15.34 2.58
CA ALA A 43 7.74 -16.14 3.79
C ALA A 43 7.48 -17.62 3.46
N SER A 44 7.02 -17.93 2.25
CA SER A 44 6.79 -19.30 1.81
C SER A 44 8.07 -20.05 1.41
N ILE A 45 9.20 -19.36 1.20
CA ILE A 45 10.46 -19.97 0.72
C ILE A 45 10.90 -21.18 1.57
N PRO A 46 10.92 -21.12 2.92
CA PRO A 46 11.32 -22.27 3.73
C PRO A 46 10.33 -23.45 3.67
N PHE A 47 9.05 -23.15 3.44
CA PHE A 47 7.95 -24.13 3.45
C PHE A 47 7.64 -24.70 2.06
N ARG A 48 8.16 -24.10 0.99
CA ARG A 48 7.84 -24.44 -0.42
C ARG A 48 8.11 -25.90 -0.81
N ASN A 49 8.93 -26.63 -0.07
CA ASN A 49 9.28 -28.03 -0.35
C ASN A 49 8.98 -28.97 0.83
N GLU A 50 8.10 -28.57 1.76
CA GLU A 50 7.80 -29.37 2.96
C GLU A 50 6.99 -30.65 2.67
N THR A 51 6.15 -30.62 1.62
CA THR A 51 5.30 -31.75 1.20
C THR A 51 5.93 -32.61 0.10
N LYS A 52 6.74 -32.02 -0.76
CA LYS A 52 7.46 -32.73 -1.83
C LYS A 52 8.78 -32.00 -2.14
N PRO A 53 9.88 -32.73 -2.39
CA PRO A 53 11.13 -32.13 -2.83
C PRO A 53 10.94 -31.34 -4.13
N ALA A 54 11.74 -30.28 -4.32
CA ALA A 54 11.78 -29.57 -5.59
C ALA A 54 12.11 -30.56 -6.72
N ALA A 55 11.32 -30.53 -7.79
CA ALA A 55 11.61 -31.35 -8.98
C ALA A 55 12.97 -30.93 -9.55
N ASP A 56 13.80 -31.92 -9.85
CA ASP A 56 15.11 -31.68 -10.45
C ASP A 56 14.94 -30.91 -11.76
N ALA A 57 15.75 -29.88 -12.00
CA ALA A 57 15.61 -29.01 -13.17
C ALA A 57 15.71 -29.79 -14.50
N ALA A 58 16.39 -30.94 -14.46
CA ALA A 58 16.50 -31.89 -15.57
C ALA A 58 15.19 -32.65 -15.87
N GLN A 59 14.28 -32.78 -14.91
CA GLN A 59 13.00 -33.47 -15.09
C GLN A 59 11.92 -32.54 -15.70
N VAL A 60 11.89 -31.27 -15.28
CA VAL A 60 10.93 -30.26 -15.79
C VAL A 60 11.14 -29.99 -17.29
N ALA A 61 12.38 -29.95 -17.76
CA ALA A 61 12.71 -29.76 -19.17
C ALA A 61 12.37 -30.97 -20.06
N LYS A 62 12.09 -32.13 -19.44
CA LYS A 62 11.78 -33.38 -20.15
C LYS A 62 10.27 -33.65 -20.26
N GLU A 63 9.47 -32.93 -19.48
CA GLU A 63 8.00 -33.03 -19.42
C GLU A 63 7.28 -31.86 -20.13
N ALA A 64 8.02 -30.88 -20.67
CA ALA A 64 7.53 -29.75 -21.46
C ALA A 64 7.76 -29.96 -22.97
#